data_AF-A0A918LKQ3-F1
#
_entry.id   AF-A0A918LKQ3-F1
#
_cell.length_a   1.000
_cell.length_b   1.000
_cell.length_c   1.000
_cell.angle_alpha   90.00
_cell.angle_beta   90.00
_cell.angle_gamma   90.00
#
_symmetry.space_group_name_H-M   'P 1'
#
loop_
_entity.id
_entity.type
_entity.pdbx_description
1 polymer ?
#
loop_
_entity_poly.entity_id
_entity_poly.type
_entity_poly.pdbx_seq_one_letter_code
_entity_poly.pdbx_strand_id
1 'polypeptide(L)' 'MVPSPTRTLLLGRYDAAGVLQYTGRATTVFHSAGPALAGRLAEPAGGHPWAGWTFSAGWGTRRRLDVYLCSPTW' A
#
# COMPACT_ATOMS: atom_id res chain seq x y z
N MET A 1 29.70 -2.85 -6.33
CA MET A 1 28.30 -3.22 -6.00
C MET A 1 27.62 -3.64 -7.29
N VAL A 2 27.23 -4.90 -7.43
CA VAL A 2 26.51 -5.38 -8.64
C VAL A 2 25.04 -4.96 -8.50
N PRO A 3 24.40 -4.35 -9.53
CA PRO A 3 23.00 -3.98 -9.44
C PRO A 3 22.13 -5.24 -9.26
N SER A 4 21.24 -5.22 -8.27
CA SER A 4 20.29 -6.32 -8.07
C SER A 4 19.16 -6.22 -9.10
N PRO A 5 18.69 -7.35 -9.67
CA PRO A 5 17.65 -7.33 -10.68
C PRO A 5 16.37 -6.71 -10.11
N THR A 6 15.83 -5.72 -10.81
CA THR A 6 14.53 -5.14 -10.49
C THR A 6 13.42 -6.08 -10.94
N ARG A 7 12.38 -6.20 -10.12
CA ARG A 7 11.19 -6.98 -10.45
C ARG A 7 9.94 -6.13 -10.26
N THR A 8 8.87 -6.58 -10.90
CA THR A 8 7.52 -6.13 -10.59
C THR A 8 7.04 -6.84 -9.33
N LEU A 9 6.54 -6.10 -8.35
CA LEU A 9 5.80 -6.67 -7.22
C LEU A 9 4.31 -6.64 -7.51
N LEU A 10 3.62 -7.73 -7.19
CA LEU A 10 2.17 -7.81 -7.16
C LEU A 10 1.74 -7.83 -5.70
N LEU A 11 0.79 -6.98 -5.34
CA LEU A 11 0.19 -6.93 -4.02
C LEU A 11 -1.16 -7.65 -4.08
N GLY A 12 -1.36 -8.56 -3.13
CA GLY A 12 -2.64 -9.23 -2.93
C GLY A 12 -3.12 -9.09 -1.49
N ARG A 13 -4.43 -9.18 -1.30
CA ARG A 13 -5.09 -9.23 0.00
C ARG A 13 -5.94 -10.49 0.06
N TYR A 14 -5.87 -11.24 1.16
CA TYR A 14 -6.79 -12.34 1.37
C TYR A 14 -8.20 -11.82 1.67
N ASP A 15 -9.21 -12.39 1.04
CA ASP A 15 -10.61 -12.18 1.44
C ASP A 15 -10.99 -13.05 2.64
N ALA A 16 -12.25 -12.94 3.08
CA ALA A 16 -12.77 -13.70 4.22
C ALA A 16 -12.78 -15.23 3.99
N ALA A 17 -12.72 -15.68 2.73
CA ALA A 17 -12.61 -17.10 2.38
C ALA A 17 -11.13 -17.56 2.27
N GLY A 18 -10.17 -16.68 2.55
CA GLY A 18 -8.75 -16.98 2.43
C GLY A 18 -8.23 -17.01 0.99
N VAL A 19 -8.96 -16.43 0.03
CA VAL A 19 -8.52 -16.36 -1.37
C VAL A 19 -7.72 -15.08 -1.59
N LEU A 20 -6.55 -15.20 -2.21
CA LEU A 20 -5.69 -14.05 -2.50
C LEU A 20 -6.27 -13.23 -3.67
N GLN A 21 -6.76 -12.04 -3.36
CA GLN A 21 -7.28 -11.08 -4.33
C GLN A 21 -6.20 -10.08 -4.74
N TYR A 22 -6.01 -9.86 -6.04
CA TYR A 22 -5.06 -8.86 -6.56
C TYR A 22 -5.54 -7.44 -6.22
N THR A 23 -4.64 -6.62 -5.67
CA THR A 23 -4.96 -5.25 -5.21
C THR A 23 -4.08 -4.18 -5.85
N GLY A 24 -2.92 -4.54 -6.40
CA GLY A 24 -2.05 -3.56 -7.04
C GLY A 24 -0.72 -4.11 -7.51
N ARG A 25 0.02 -3.26 -8.21
CA ARG A 25 1.31 -3.56 -8.82
C ARG A 25 2.27 -2.41 -8.56
N ALA A 26 3.48 -2.72 -8.12
CA ALA A 26 4.60 -1.80 -8.12
C ALA A 26 5.58 -2.19 -9.23
N THR A 27 5.80 -1.29 -10.19
CA THR A 27 6.86 -1.45 -11.19
C THR A 27 8.17 -0.93 -10.61
N THR A 28 9.24 -1.71 -10.76
CA THR A 28 10.63 -1.39 -10.30
C THR A 28 10.83 -1.33 -8.79
N VAL A 29 10.96 -2.50 -8.17
CA VAL A 29 11.60 -2.63 -6.85
C VAL A 29 12.79 -3.58 -6.94
N PHE A 30 13.78 -3.39 -6.06
CA PHE A 30 14.84 -4.38 -5.88
C PHE A 30 14.25 -5.70 -5.38
N HIS A 31 14.79 -6.82 -5.84
CA HIS A 31 14.32 -8.14 -5.44
C HIS A 31 14.27 -8.32 -3.91
N SER A 32 15.27 -7.79 -3.20
CA SER A 32 15.36 -7.85 -1.73
C SER A 32 14.27 -7.06 -1.00
N ALA A 33 13.60 -6.11 -1.66
CA ALA A 33 12.56 -5.31 -1.04
C ALA A 33 11.26 -6.10 -0.83
N GLY A 34 11.03 -7.17 -1.60
CA GLY A 34 9.80 -7.98 -1.51
C GLY A 34 9.56 -8.57 -0.12
N PRO A 35 10.47 -9.42 0.41
CA PRO A 35 10.33 -9.99 1.75
C PRO A 35 10.26 -8.93 2.86
N ALA A 36 11.04 -7.85 2.75
CA ALA A 36 11.02 -6.76 3.71
C ALA A 36 9.70 -6.00 3.73
N LEU A 37 9.06 -5.83 2.56
CA LEU A 37 7.73 -5.21 2.46
C LEU A 37 6.66 -6.17 3.01
N ALA A 38 6.73 -7.45 2.66
CA ALA A 38 5.78 -8.47 3.14
C ALA A 38 5.74 -8.54 4.68
N GLY A 39 6.90 -8.51 5.34
CA GLY A 39 6.99 -8.50 6.81
C GLY A 39 6.48 -7.22 7.49
N ARG A 40 6.16 -6.16 6.74
CA ARG A 40 5.57 -4.92 7.26
C ARG A 40 4.07 -4.81 7.02
N LEU A 41 3.49 -5.72 6.22
CA LEU A 41 2.06 -5.77 6.02
C LEU A 41 1.43 -6.41 7.26
N ALA A 42 0.54 -5.67 7.92
CA ALA A 42 -0.20 -6.13 9.08
C ALA A 42 -1.69 -6.00 8.82
N GLU A 43 -2.49 -6.80 9.50
CA GLU A 43 -3.93 -6.58 9.54
C GLU A 43 -4.21 -5.18 10.11
N PRO A 44 -5.17 -4.44 9.53
CA PRO A 44 -5.58 -3.17 10.10
C PRO A 44 -6.19 -3.40 11.49
N ALA A 45 -5.60 -2.79 12.53
CA ALA A 45 -6.17 -2.80 13.87
C ALA A 45 -6.90 -1.47 14.14
N GLY A 46 -8.20 -1.54 14.44
CA GLY A 46 -9.00 -0.38 14.85
C GLY A 46 -9.66 0.38 13.68
N GLY A 47 -9.92 1.68 13.90
CA GLY A 47 -10.55 2.56 12.92
C GLY A 47 -9.67 2.86 11.70
N HIS A 48 -10.19 3.65 10.75
CA HIS A 48 -9.47 3.96 9.52
C HIS A 48 -8.08 4.57 9.84
N PRO A 49 -6.97 4.02 9.31
CA PRO A 49 -5.62 4.38 9.75
C PRO A 49 -5.24 5.84 9.50
N TRP A 50 -5.97 6.51 8.61
CA TRP A 50 -5.79 7.92 8.25
C TRP A 50 -6.84 8.85 8.85
N ALA A 51 -7.61 8.41 9.84
CA ALA A 51 -8.53 9.28 10.57
C ALA A 51 -7.78 10.49 11.15
N GLY A 52 -8.25 11.70 10.81
CA GLY A 52 -7.66 12.97 11.27
C GLY A 52 -6.39 13.42 10.52
N TRP A 53 -5.92 12.68 9.52
CA TRP A 53 -4.75 13.09 8.73
C TRP A 53 -5.10 14.19 7.72
N THR A 54 -4.13 15.06 7.43
CA THR A 54 -4.22 16.07 6.37
C THR A 54 -3.28 15.70 5.23
N PHE A 55 -3.78 15.72 4.00
CA PHE A 55 -3.00 15.43 2.80
C PHE A 55 -2.84 16.67 1.93
N SER A 56 -1.70 16.77 1.22
CA SER A 56 -1.57 17.73 0.12
C SER A 56 -2.35 17.24 -1.10
N ALA A 57 -3.01 18.16 -1.80
CA ALA A 57 -3.78 17.87 -3.01
C ALA A 57 -2.91 17.48 -4.22
N GLY A 58 -1.60 17.69 -4.12
CA GLY A 58 -0.62 17.27 -5.11
C GLY A 58 0.80 17.35 -4.55
N TRP A 59 1.71 16.61 -5.18
CA TRP A 59 3.13 16.61 -4.85
C TRP A 59 3.72 18.01 -4.92
N GLY A 60 4.47 18.42 -3.89
CA GLY A 60 5.09 19.74 -3.81
C GLY A 60 4.12 20.90 -3.52
N THR A 61 2.83 20.63 -3.31
CA THR A 61 1.85 21.68 -2.99
C THR A 61 1.56 21.75 -1.50
N ARG A 62 1.24 22.96 -1.01
CA ARG A 62 0.71 23.19 0.34
C ARG A 62 -0.82 23.18 0.40
N ARG A 63 -1.50 23.07 -0.74
CA ARG A 63 -2.96 23.01 -0.81
C ARG A 63 -3.42 21.72 -0.15
N ARG A 64 -4.36 21.80 0.80
CA ARG A 64 -4.94 20.62 1.44
C ARG A 64 -5.96 19.96 0.53
N LEU A 65 -5.98 18.63 0.53
CA LEU A 65 -7.02 17.81 -0.07
C LEU A 65 -8.22 17.75 0.89
N ASP A 66 -9.43 17.82 0.37
CA ASP A 66 -10.62 17.45 1.14
C ASP A 66 -10.72 15.92 1.18
N VAL A 67 -10.77 15.35 2.39
CA VAL A 67 -10.52 13.93 2.61
C VAL A 67 -11.81 13.23 3.00
N TYR A 68 -12.25 12.31 2.15
CA TYR A 68 -13.30 11.35 2.45
C TYR A 68 -12.66 9.98 2.65
N LEU A 69 -12.69 9.46 3.88
CA LEU A 69 -12.14 8.15 4.19
C LEU A 69 -13.14 7.08 3.80
N CYS A 70 -12.76 6.20 2.88
CA CYS A 70 -13.60 5.09 2.45
C CYS A 70 -13.27 3.84 3.27
N SER A 71 -14.28 3.30 3.96
CA SER A 71 -14.21 1.92 4.44
C SER A 71 -14.47 0.99 3.26
N PRO A 72 -13.57 0.06 2.94
CA PRO A 72 -13.80 -0.82 1.82
C PRO A 72 -14.92 -1.79 2.19
N THR A 73 -15.96 -1.85 1.36
CA THR A 73 -17.04 -2.83 1.48
C THR A 73 -16.59 -4.10 0.79
N TRP A 74 -16.12 -5.07 1.56
CA TRP A 74 -15.84 -6.44 1.10
C TRP A 74 -17.02 -7.34 1.38
#